data_AF-A0A259DN78-F1
#
_entry.id   AF-A0A259DN78-F1
#
_cell.length_a   1.000
_cell.length_b   1.000
_cell.length_c   1.000
_cell.angle_alpha   90.00
_cell.angle_beta   90.00
_cell.angle_gamma   90.00
#
_symmetry.space_group_name_H-M   'P 1'
#
loop_
_entity.id
_entity.type
_entity.pdbx_description
1 polymer ?
#
loop_
_entity_poly.entity_id
_entity_poly.type
_entity_poly.pdbx_seq_one_letter_code
_entity_poly.pdbx_strand_id
1 'polypeptide(L)'
;MARYTTEGTVQYLGRKDTQVKLRGLRIELNEVEHQLRTQCAEADQVVADVVSMSDDPKDSLLVAFIGLKDTSLLLKDTQVSQALQIHGQSALLSITTDIRTNFVALVEALGQKLPRYMIPTLFMPFKQIPRVPSGKTDRALLRKVTKELDEVAFALHSLAVADREKREPSTPTERELHLLWADVLGVAADRIGADDSFLQLGGDSVAAMRLISAARGRGLELSVAMVFDTPQLSLMAASLDKLAGHGEQASAGDVGHAEPLSLLNSSIP
;
A
#
# COMPACT_ATOMS: atom_id res chain seq x y z
N MET A 1 -1.70 0.70 -26.90
CA MET A 1 -0.54 -0.21 -26.89
C MET A 1 -1.08 -1.62 -26.78
N ALA A 2 -0.44 -2.57 -27.43
CA ALA A 2 -0.76 -3.99 -27.36
C ALA A 2 0.54 -4.78 -27.53
N ARG A 3 0.62 -5.98 -26.95
CA ARG A 3 1.76 -6.89 -27.10
C ARG A 3 1.24 -8.25 -27.50
N TYR A 4 1.96 -8.90 -28.40
CA TYR A 4 1.72 -10.29 -28.75
C TYR A 4 2.32 -11.21 -27.68
N THR A 5 1.51 -12.15 -27.19
CA THR A 5 2.01 -13.26 -26.37
C THR A 5 2.77 -14.26 -27.25
N THR A 6 3.56 -15.13 -26.62
CA THR A 6 4.27 -16.24 -27.31
C THR A 6 3.31 -17.20 -28.03
N GLU A 7 2.05 -17.22 -27.62
CA GLU A 7 0.96 -17.99 -28.22
C GLU A 7 0.25 -17.26 -29.39
N GLY A 8 0.74 -16.08 -29.80
CA GLY A 8 0.20 -15.34 -30.96
C GLY A 8 -1.07 -14.53 -30.68
N THR A 9 -1.55 -14.48 -29.44
CA THR A 9 -2.73 -13.69 -29.06
C THR A 9 -2.34 -12.23 -28.80
N VAL A 10 -3.17 -11.30 -29.28
CA VAL A 10 -2.99 -9.85 -29.02
C VAL A 10 -3.51 -9.52 -27.62
N GLN A 11 -2.60 -9.19 -26.70
CA GLN A 11 -2.96 -8.64 -25.39
C GLN A 11 -3.05 -7.11 -25.49
N TYR A 12 -4.24 -6.57 -25.27
CA TYR A 12 -4.47 -5.13 -25.25
C TYR A 12 -3.87 -4.50 -23.98
N LEU A 13 -2.89 -3.61 -24.14
CA LEU A 13 -2.13 -2.94 -23.06
C LEU A 13 -2.65 -1.50 -22.78
N GLY A 14 -3.84 -1.11 -23.28
CA GLY A 14 -4.41 0.22 -23.00
C GLY A 14 -3.71 1.39 -23.71
N ARG A 15 -4.08 2.63 -23.39
CA ARG A 15 -3.47 3.85 -23.96
C ARG A 15 -2.27 4.30 -23.10
N LYS A 16 -1.28 4.98 -23.71
CA LYS A 16 -0.10 5.59 -23.04
C LYS A 16 -0.47 6.72 -22.04
N ASP A 17 -1.73 7.15 -22.03
CA ASP A 17 -2.19 8.40 -21.40
C ASP A 17 -2.70 8.26 -19.96
N THR A 18 -2.83 7.05 -19.42
CA THR A 18 -3.39 6.80 -18.06
C THR A 18 -2.33 6.46 -17.02
N GLN A 19 -1.07 6.62 -17.40
CA GLN A 19 0.03 6.32 -16.53
C GLN A 19 0.38 7.50 -15.66
N VAL A 20 0.56 7.22 -14.38
CA VAL A 20 0.86 8.23 -13.37
C VAL A 20 2.09 7.85 -12.58
N LYS A 21 2.77 8.86 -12.04
CA LYS A 21 3.83 8.65 -11.05
C LYS A 21 3.25 8.90 -9.67
N LEU A 22 3.45 7.95 -8.78
CA LEU A 22 3.15 8.07 -7.37
C LEU A 22 4.43 7.75 -6.61
N ARG A 23 4.97 8.70 -5.85
CA ARG A 23 6.13 8.47 -4.98
C ARG A 23 7.37 7.90 -5.70
N GLY A 24 7.55 8.31 -6.96
CA GLY A 24 8.63 7.84 -7.84
C GLY A 24 8.33 6.52 -8.57
N LEU A 25 7.24 5.84 -8.22
CA LEU A 25 6.80 4.60 -8.85
C LEU A 25 5.83 4.90 -10.00
N ARG A 26 5.96 4.12 -11.08
CA ARG A 26 5.15 4.24 -12.29
C ARG A 26 3.96 3.30 -12.15
N ILE A 27 2.75 3.85 -12.09
CA ILE A 27 1.50 3.10 -11.89
C ILE A 27 0.68 3.13 -13.18
N GLU A 28 0.20 1.95 -13.59
CA GLU A 28 -0.73 1.77 -14.70
C GLU A 28 -2.16 1.75 -14.16
N LEU A 29 -2.85 2.90 -14.18
CA LEU A 29 -4.20 3.00 -13.59
C LEU A 29 -5.21 2.03 -14.20
N ASN A 30 -5.07 1.71 -15.49
CA ASN A 30 -5.95 0.73 -16.16
C ASN A 30 -5.81 -0.68 -15.58
N GLU A 31 -4.61 -1.06 -15.12
CA GLU A 31 -4.38 -2.36 -14.49
C GLU A 31 -5.06 -2.41 -13.12
N VAL A 32 -4.92 -1.34 -12.34
CA VAL A 32 -5.63 -1.18 -11.06
C VAL A 32 -7.14 -1.22 -11.27
N GLU A 33 -7.68 -0.45 -12.21
CA GLU A 33 -9.10 -0.46 -12.57
C GLU A 33 -9.58 -1.84 -13.05
N HIS A 34 -8.77 -2.55 -13.84
CA HIS A 34 -9.10 -3.89 -14.30
C HIS A 34 -9.20 -4.89 -13.14
N GLN A 35 -8.26 -4.86 -12.21
CA GLN A 35 -8.31 -5.75 -11.04
C GLN A 35 -9.44 -5.36 -10.09
N LEU A 36 -9.68 -4.07 -9.84
CA LEU A 36 -10.82 -3.61 -9.05
C LEU A 36 -12.14 -4.15 -9.62
N ARG A 37 -12.33 -4.07 -10.94
CA ARG A 37 -13.54 -4.56 -11.61
C ARG A 37 -13.67 -6.09 -11.55
N THR A 38 -12.56 -6.79 -11.67
CA THR A 38 -12.55 -8.26 -11.68
C THR A 38 -12.76 -8.85 -10.29
N GLN A 39 -12.18 -8.23 -9.26
CA GLN A 39 -12.23 -8.74 -7.88
C GLN A 39 -13.44 -8.20 -7.09
N CYS A 40 -13.98 -7.03 -7.42
CA CYS A 40 -15.15 -6.47 -6.74
C CYS A 40 -16.46 -6.88 -7.45
N ALA A 41 -17.10 -7.94 -6.96
CA ALA A 41 -18.36 -8.44 -7.53
C ALA A 41 -19.50 -7.40 -7.51
N GLU A 42 -19.49 -6.49 -6.54
CA GLU A 42 -20.50 -5.45 -6.33
C GLU A 42 -20.30 -4.22 -7.22
N ALA A 43 -19.15 -4.08 -7.89
CA ALA A 43 -18.83 -2.91 -8.68
C ALA A 43 -19.53 -2.93 -10.06
N ASP A 44 -20.23 -1.85 -10.38
CA ASP A 44 -20.70 -1.52 -11.73
C ASP A 44 -19.61 -0.75 -12.50
N GLN A 45 -19.09 0.30 -11.86
CA GLN A 45 -18.07 1.18 -12.42
C GLN A 45 -16.92 1.35 -11.44
N VAL A 46 -15.71 1.39 -11.96
CA VAL A 46 -14.51 1.64 -11.17
C VAL A 46 -13.65 2.68 -11.88
N VAL A 47 -13.05 3.55 -11.08
CA VAL A 47 -12.08 4.54 -11.52
C VAL A 47 -10.93 4.55 -10.51
N ALA A 48 -9.70 4.45 -11.00
CA ALA A 48 -8.52 4.68 -10.19
C ALA A 48 -7.93 6.04 -10.57
N ASP A 49 -7.47 6.80 -9.58
CA ASP A 49 -6.79 8.07 -9.83
C ASP A 49 -5.75 8.34 -8.73
N VAL A 50 -4.77 9.18 -9.06
CA VAL A 50 -3.84 9.73 -8.08
C VAL A 50 -4.33 11.11 -7.66
N VAL A 51 -4.57 11.29 -6.37
CA VAL A 51 -5.10 12.53 -5.79
C VAL A 51 -4.07 13.11 -4.83
N SER A 52 -3.58 14.32 -5.10
CA SER A 52 -2.70 15.08 -4.20
C SER A 52 -3.52 15.71 -3.08
N MET A 53 -3.25 15.37 -1.82
CA MET A 53 -3.99 15.90 -0.66
C MET A 53 -3.54 17.31 -0.25
N SER A 54 -2.35 17.73 -0.68
CA SER A 54 -1.81 19.07 -0.49
C SER A 54 -1.19 19.58 -1.80
N ASP A 55 -0.52 20.74 -1.74
CA ASP A 55 0.29 21.25 -2.85
C ASP A 55 1.61 20.48 -3.02
N ASP A 56 2.01 19.66 -2.03
CA ASP A 56 3.17 18.77 -2.15
C ASP A 56 2.76 17.50 -2.93
N PRO A 57 3.38 17.21 -4.09
CA PRO A 57 3.13 15.97 -4.83
C PRO A 57 3.38 14.69 -4.02
N LYS A 58 4.17 14.74 -2.95
CA LYS A 58 4.44 13.59 -2.07
C LYS A 58 3.21 13.16 -1.26
N ASP A 59 2.31 14.10 -0.96
CA ASP A 59 1.04 13.84 -0.27
C ASP A 59 -0.04 13.30 -1.23
N SER A 60 0.39 12.73 -2.36
CA SER A 60 -0.51 12.06 -3.28
C SER A 60 -0.83 10.64 -2.83
N LEU A 61 -2.07 10.23 -3.09
CA LEU A 61 -2.61 8.93 -2.75
C LEU A 61 -3.19 8.28 -4.01
N LEU A 62 -3.09 6.95 -4.10
CA LEU A 62 -3.88 6.19 -5.07
C LEU A 62 -5.27 5.96 -4.49
N VAL A 63 -6.30 6.38 -5.22
CA VAL A 63 -7.69 6.33 -4.76
C VAL A 63 -8.51 5.49 -5.73
N ALA A 64 -9.30 4.56 -5.20
CA ALA A 64 -10.29 3.79 -5.93
C ALA A 64 -11.69 4.35 -5.69
N PHE A 65 -12.35 4.77 -6.76
CA PHE A 65 -13.75 5.16 -6.75
C PHE A 65 -14.57 4.02 -7.32
N ILE A 66 -15.54 3.51 -6.54
CA ILE A 66 -16.28 2.29 -6.86
C ILE A 66 -17.77 2.61 -6.89
N GLY A 67 -18.36 2.66 -8.07
CA GLY A 67 -19.81 2.72 -8.27
C GLY A 67 -20.42 1.34 -8.06
N LEU A 68 -21.32 1.20 -7.09
CA LEU A 68 -21.97 -0.08 -6.76
C LEU A 68 -23.15 -0.36 -7.69
N LYS A 69 -23.35 -1.64 -8.04
CA LYS A 69 -24.49 -2.11 -8.83
C LYS A 69 -25.82 -1.74 -8.17
N ASP A 70 -26.84 -1.47 -8.97
CA ASP A 70 -28.20 -1.21 -8.44
C ASP A 70 -28.76 -2.36 -7.62
N THR A 71 -28.36 -3.59 -7.94
CA THR A 71 -28.76 -4.82 -7.24
C THR A 71 -27.88 -5.13 -6.02
N SER A 72 -26.89 -4.30 -5.72
CA SER A 72 -25.95 -4.56 -4.63
C SER A 72 -26.65 -4.59 -3.29
N LEU A 73 -26.39 -5.64 -2.51
CA LEU A 73 -26.91 -5.74 -1.14
C LEU A 73 -26.32 -4.67 -0.22
N LEU A 74 -25.15 -4.14 -0.57
CA LEU A 74 -24.46 -3.07 0.17
C LEU A 74 -25.25 -1.75 0.19
N LEU A 75 -26.24 -1.60 -0.70
CA LEU A 75 -27.08 -0.41 -0.77
C LEU A 75 -28.30 -0.47 0.17
N LYS A 76 -28.56 -1.60 0.83
CA LYS A 76 -29.73 -1.78 1.69
C LYS A 76 -29.58 -1.16 3.09
N ASP A 77 -28.38 -0.70 3.42
CA ASP A 77 -28.12 -0.02 4.69
C ASP A 77 -28.91 1.29 4.80
N THR A 78 -29.41 1.59 5.99
CA THR A 78 -30.21 2.79 6.27
C THR A 78 -29.42 4.08 6.04
N GLN A 79 -28.14 4.12 6.40
CA GLN A 79 -27.28 5.30 6.21
C GLN A 79 -27.01 5.54 4.72
N VAL A 80 -26.80 4.47 3.96
CA VAL A 80 -26.65 4.54 2.49
C VAL A 80 -27.92 5.05 1.85
N SER A 81 -29.08 4.55 2.27
CA SER A 81 -30.39 4.99 1.78
C SER A 81 -30.64 6.48 2.04
N GLN A 82 -30.23 7.01 3.20
CA GLN A 82 -30.33 8.44 3.53
C GLN A 82 -29.41 9.30 2.66
N ALA A 83 -28.15 8.88 2.48
CA ALA A 83 -27.20 9.60 1.63
C ALA A 83 -27.70 9.74 0.17
N LEU A 84 -28.35 8.69 -0.36
CA LEU A 84 -28.97 8.69 -1.68
C LEU A 84 -30.12 9.69 -1.82
N GLN A 85 -30.91 9.87 -0.76
CA GLN A 85 -32.02 10.83 -0.75
C GLN A 85 -31.52 12.28 -0.74
N ILE A 86 -30.40 12.55 -0.07
CA ILE A 86 -29.84 13.91 0.09
C ILE A 86 -29.00 14.30 -1.13
N HIS A 87 -28.12 13.42 -1.58
CA HIS A 87 -27.08 13.72 -2.58
C HIS A 87 -27.33 13.07 -3.95
N GLY A 88 -28.45 12.35 -4.11
CA GLY A 88 -28.86 11.75 -5.37
C GLY A 88 -27.98 10.57 -5.82
N GLN A 89 -28.01 10.28 -7.13
CA GLN A 89 -27.35 9.08 -7.67
C GLN A 89 -25.81 9.16 -7.70
N SER A 90 -25.22 10.34 -7.57
CA SER A 90 -23.77 10.53 -7.52
C SER A 90 -23.23 10.75 -6.09
N ALA A 91 -24.01 10.34 -5.08
CA ALA A 91 -23.61 10.40 -3.68
C ALA A 91 -22.38 9.54 -3.40
N LEU A 92 -21.40 10.12 -2.69
CA LEU A 92 -20.41 9.35 -1.93
C LEU A 92 -21.16 8.65 -0.79
N LEU A 93 -20.97 7.34 -0.66
CA LEU A 93 -21.64 6.53 0.34
C LEU A 93 -20.75 6.41 1.59
N SER A 94 -21.37 6.30 2.76
CA SER A 94 -20.64 6.01 4.00
C SER A 94 -20.06 4.59 3.97
N ILE A 95 -18.91 4.40 4.62
CA ILE A 95 -18.31 3.07 4.83
C ILE A 95 -19.08 2.36 5.95
N THR A 96 -20.13 1.62 5.58
CA THR A 96 -20.87 0.75 6.50
C THR A 96 -20.07 -0.51 6.82
N THR A 97 -20.50 -1.30 7.81
CA THR A 97 -19.85 -2.58 8.17
C THR A 97 -19.77 -3.55 6.99
N ASP A 98 -20.84 -3.65 6.20
CA ASP A 98 -20.89 -4.55 5.05
C ASP A 98 -19.98 -4.08 3.90
N ILE A 99 -19.96 -2.77 3.63
CA ILE A 99 -19.06 -2.17 2.63
C ILE A 99 -17.61 -2.37 3.07
N ARG A 100 -17.29 -2.08 4.34
CA ARG A 100 -15.96 -2.29 4.91
C ARG A 100 -15.52 -3.73 4.75
N THR A 101 -16.35 -4.70 5.14
CA THR A 101 -16.03 -6.13 5.06
C THR A 101 -15.71 -6.54 3.62
N ASN A 102 -16.53 -6.10 2.66
CA ASN A 102 -16.30 -6.36 1.24
C ASN A 102 -15.01 -5.71 0.72
N PHE A 103 -14.74 -4.48 1.10
CA PHE A 103 -13.55 -3.78 0.62
C PHE A 103 -12.26 -4.27 1.27
N VAL A 104 -12.29 -4.74 2.52
CA VAL A 104 -11.14 -5.43 3.14
C VAL A 104 -10.83 -6.73 2.38
N ALA A 105 -11.84 -7.54 2.08
CA ALA A 105 -11.66 -8.74 1.25
C ALA A 105 -11.15 -8.40 -0.17
N LEU A 106 -11.58 -7.26 -0.74
CA LEU A 106 -11.08 -6.76 -2.02
C LEU A 106 -9.60 -6.40 -1.93
N VAL A 107 -9.14 -5.71 -0.87
CA VAL A 107 -7.72 -5.39 -0.67
C VAL A 107 -6.87 -6.65 -0.63
N GLU A 108 -7.32 -7.68 0.09
CA GLU A 108 -6.63 -8.98 0.14
C GLU A 108 -6.53 -9.63 -1.25
N ALA A 109 -7.63 -9.65 -2.01
CA ALA A 109 -7.67 -10.18 -3.37
C ALA A 109 -6.76 -9.39 -4.34
N LEU A 110 -6.73 -8.06 -4.23
CA LEU A 110 -5.83 -7.21 -5.01
C LEU A 110 -4.37 -7.49 -4.68
N GLY A 111 -4.02 -7.71 -3.41
CA GLY A 111 -2.66 -8.03 -2.98
C GLY A 111 -2.12 -9.35 -3.54
N GLN A 112 -2.98 -10.26 -4.00
CA GLN A 112 -2.58 -11.49 -4.70
C GLN A 112 -2.31 -11.28 -6.19
N LYS A 113 -2.72 -10.13 -6.76
CA LYS A 113 -2.67 -9.85 -8.20
C LYS A 113 -1.80 -8.65 -8.56
N LEU A 114 -1.65 -7.71 -7.63
CA LEU A 114 -0.94 -6.45 -7.84
C LEU A 114 0.19 -6.29 -6.82
N PRO A 115 1.30 -5.63 -7.22
CA PRO A 115 2.27 -5.12 -6.27
C PRO A 115 1.62 -4.19 -5.24
N ARG A 116 2.11 -4.19 -3.99
CA ARG A 116 1.53 -3.39 -2.90
C ARG A 116 1.37 -1.90 -3.21
N TYR A 117 2.31 -1.31 -3.95
CA TYR A 117 2.25 0.11 -4.33
C TYR A 117 1.16 0.46 -5.37
N MET A 118 0.56 -0.55 -6.01
CA MET A 118 -0.59 -0.38 -6.91
C MET A 118 -1.93 -0.64 -6.20
N ILE A 119 -1.91 -1.00 -4.91
CA ILE A 119 -3.12 -1.15 -4.11
C ILE A 119 -3.57 0.25 -3.65
N PRO A 120 -4.83 0.65 -3.93
CA PRO A 120 -5.36 1.94 -3.49
C PRO A 120 -5.25 2.15 -1.97
N THR A 121 -4.95 3.38 -1.57
CA THR A 121 -4.93 3.79 -0.16
C THR A 121 -6.31 4.20 0.34
N LEU A 122 -7.17 4.73 -0.53
CA LEU A 122 -8.55 5.08 -0.22
C LEU A 122 -9.51 4.33 -1.14
N PHE A 123 -10.62 3.86 -0.57
CA PHE A 123 -11.73 3.23 -1.29
C PHE A 123 -12.99 4.07 -1.07
N MET A 124 -13.49 4.68 -2.13
CA MET A 124 -14.57 5.65 -2.13
C MET A 124 -15.81 5.04 -2.82
N PRO A 125 -16.78 4.50 -2.05
CA PRO A 125 -17.97 3.90 -2.62
C PRO A 125 -18.94 4.98 -3.09
N PHE A 126 -19.43 4.85 -4.32
CA PHE A 126 -20.45 5.69 -4.90
C PHE A 126 -21.65 4.85 -5.28
N LYS A 127 -22.82 5.48 -5.36
CA LYS A 127 -23.94 4.87 -6.05
C LYS A 127 -23.69 4.80 -7.55
N GLN A 128 -23.39 5.93 -8.18
CA GLN A 128 -22.91 6.02 -9.54
C GLN A 128 -21.71 6.96 -9.58
N ILE A 129 -20.70 6.59 -10.37
CA ILE A 129 -19.54 7.46 -10.57
C ILE A 129 -20.00 8.75 -11.26
N PRO A 130 -19.65 9.93 -10.72
CA PRO A 130 -20.05 11.20 -11.31
C PRO A 130 -19.54 11.38 -12.74
N ARG A 131 -20.36 11.97 -13.60
CA ARG A 131 -20.07 12.22 -15.01
C ARG A 131 -20.35 13.66 -15.37
N VAL A 132 -19.52 14.24 -16.24
CA VAL A 132 -19.78 15.53 -16.86
C VAL A 132 -20.87 15.40 -17.93
N PRO A 133 -21.51 16.50 -18.41
CA PRO A 133 -22.57 16.44 -19.42
C PRO A 133 -22.19 15.71 -20.72
N SER A 134 -20.89 15.64 -21.05
CA SER A 134 -20.40 14.86 -22.20
C SER A 134 -20.46 13.33 -22.01
N GLY A 135 -20.88 12.84 -20.83
CA GLY A 135 -20.93 11.42 -20.48
C GLY A 135 -19.61 10.84 -19.98
N LYS A 136 -18.52 11.62 -20.00
CA LYS A 136 -17.20 11.21 -19.45
C LYS A 136 -17.20 11.28 -17.93
N THR A 137 -16.37 10.46 -17.29
CA THR A 137 -16.12 10.51 -15.83
C THR A 137 -15.67 11.91 -15.41
N ASP A 138 -16.31 12.44 -14.37
CA ASP A 138 -15.93 13.72 -13.76
C ASP A 138 -14.82 13.52 -12.72
N ARG A 139 -13.58 13.35 -13.21
CA ARG A 139 -12.40 13.20 -12.34
C ARG A 139 -12.13 14.44 -11.49
N ALA A 140 -12.57 15.62 -11.93
CA ALA A 140 -12.39 16.86 -11.16
C ALA A 140 -13.26 16.84 -9.90
N LEU A 141 -14.52 16.43 -10.02
CA LEU A 141 -15.41 16.25 -8.87
C LEU A 141 -14.91 15.14 -7.94
N LEU A 142 -14.48 14.00 -8.47
CA LEU A 142 -13.93 12.90 -7.67
C LEU A 142 -12.74 13.37 -6.81
N ARG A 143 -11.77 14.09 -7.41
CA ARG A 143 -10.62 14.66 -6.70
C ARG A 143 -11.04 15.70 -5.67
N LYS A 144 -12.02 16.54 -5.98
CA LYS A 144 -12.56 17.54 -5.05
C LYS A 144 -13.15 16.87 -3.81
N VAL A 145 -14.03 15.88 -4.00
CA VAL A 145 -14.67 15.14 -2.90
C VAL A 145 -13.63 14.45 -2.02
N THR A 146 -12.58 13.86 -2.61
CA THR A 146 -11.48 13.26 -1.83
C THR A 146 -10.73 14.30 -0.99
N LYS A 147 -10.46 15.49 -1.54
CA LYS A 147 -9.77 16.57 -0.81
C LYS A 147 -10.60 17.17 0.33
N GLU A 148 -11.91 17.07 0.24
CA GLU A 148 -12.86 17.61 1.23
C GLU A 148 -13.16 16.62 2.37
N LEU A 149 -12.56 15.41 2.36
CA LEU A 149 -12.68 14.47 3.47
C LEU A 149 -12.07 15.05 4.74
N ASP A 150 -12.85 15.04 5.83
CA ASP A 150 -12.30 15.26 7.16
C ASP A 150 -11.47 14.05 7.63
N GLU A 151 -10.78 14.19 8.77
CA GLU A 151 -9.89 13.14 9.29
C GLU A 151 -10.63 11.83 9.61
N VAL A 152 -11.88 11.92 10.08
CA VAL A 152 -12.70 10.76 10.43
C VAL A 152 -13.12 10.02 9.16
N ALA A 153 -13.66 10.74 8.19
CA ALA A 153 -14.05 10.19 6.90
C ALA A 153 -12.84 9.62 6.17
N PHE A 154 -11.69 10.30 6.18
CA PHE A 154 -10.45 9.77 5.63
C PHE A 154 -10.07 8.42 6.26
N ALA A 155 -10.08 8.34 7.60
CA ALA A 155 -9.78 7.09 8.30
C ALA A 155 -10.73 5.97 7.91
N LEU A 156 -12.04 6.24 7.83
CA LEU A 156 -13.03 5.26 7.40
C LEU A 156 -12.78 4.75 5.96
N HIS A 157 -12.52 5.66 5.02
CA HIS A 157 -12.31 5.34 3.60
C HIS A 157 -10.94 4.74 3.30
N SER A 158 -9.97 4.93 4.19
CA SER A 158 -8.67 4.26 4.08
C SER A 158 -8.75 2.76 4.34
N LEU A 159 -9.89 2.29 4.89
CA LEU A 159 -10.07 0.94 5.43
C LEU A 159 -9.02 0.56 6.48
N ALA A 160 -8.13 1.50 6.85
CA ALA A 160 -7.27 1.38 7.99
C ALA A 160 -8.17 1.18 9.20
N VAL A 161 -7.71 0.26 10.01
CA VAL A 161 -8.51 -0.35 11.03
C VAL A 161 -8.68 0.65 12.17
N ALA A 162 -9.79 1.39 12.16
CA ALA A 162 -10.18 2.24 13.29
C ALA A 162 -10.73 1.41 14.48
N ASP A 163 -11.18 0.17 14.22
CA ASP A 163 -11.91 -0.68 15.20
C ASP A 163 -11.20 -1.96 15.67
N ARG A 164 -9.99 -2.28 15.19
CA ARG A 164 -9.12 -3.20 15.94
C ARG A 164 -8.23 -2.32 16.78
N GLU A 165 -8.15 -2.62 18.08
CA GLU A 165 -7.04 -2.19 18.90
C GLU A 165 -5.76 -2.37 18.08
N LYS A 166 -5.11 -1.26 17.71
CA LYS A 166 -3.85 -1.33 16.97
C LYS A 166 -2.91 -2.16 17.82
N ARG A 167 -2.50 -3.32 17.31
CA ARG A 167 -1.61 -4.20 18.06
C ARG A 167 -0.35 -3.42 18.38
N GLU A 168 -0.08 -3.24 19.66
CA GLU A 168 1.12 -2.53 20.11
C GLU A 168 2.37 -3.32 19.69
N PRO A 169 3.47 -2.61 19.34
CA PRO A 169 4.79 -3.20 19.18
C PRO A 169 5.21 -3.98 20.43
N SER A 170 5.38 -5.29 20.26
CA SER A 170 5.57 -6.26 21.35
C SER A 170 7.01 -6.75 21.46
N THR A 171 7.72 -6.88 20.34
CA THR A 171 9.13 -7.30 20.31
C THR A 171 10.07 -6.10 20.42
N PRO A 172 11.34 -6.29 20.86
CA PRO A 172 12.34 -5.22 20.87
C PRO A 172 12.50 -4.56 19.48
N THR A 173 12.61 -5.38 18.44
CA THR A 173 12.76 -4.91 17.05
C THR A 173 11.52 -4.18 16.54
N GLU A 174 10.31 -4.65 16.89
CA GLU A 174 9.07 -3.93 16.58
C GLU A 174 9.07 -2.53 17.23
N ARG A 175 9.46 -2.41 18.51
CA ARG A 175 9.49 -1.11 19.22
C ARG A 175 10.51 -0.14 18.61
N GLU A 176 11.68 -0.63 18.23
CA GLU A 176 12.70 0.19 17.56
C GLU A 176 12.22 0.69 16.19
N LEU A 177 11.68 -0.20 15.36
CA LEU A 177 11.11 0.17 14.07
C LEU A 177 9.95 1.16 14.21
N HIS A 178 9.09 0.97 15.21
CA HIS A 178 7.97 1.85 15.48
C HIS A 178 8.40 3.30 15.75
N LEU A 179 9.43 3.50 16.57
CA LEU A 179 9.99 4.83 16.82
C LEU A 179 10.61 5.44 15.57
N LEU A 180 11.34 4.64 14.79
CA LEU A 180 11.93 5.09 13.53
C LEU A 180 10.86 5.48 12.50
N TRP A 181 9.75 4.74 12.44
CA TRP A 181 8.65 5.06 11.54
C TRP A 181 7.97 6.36 11.93
N ALA A 182 7.70 6.58 13.21
CA ALA A 182 7.09 7.83 13.70
C ALA A 182 7.92 9.05 13.28
N ASP A 183 9.24 9.00 13.48
CA ASP A 183 10.17 10.07 13.12
C ASP A 183 10.28 10.28 11.60
N VAL A 184 10.40 9.19 10.83
CA VAL A 184 10.58 9.27 9.38
C VAL A 184 9.30 9.73 8.65
N LEU A 185 8.14 9.25 9.09
CA LEU A 185 6.84 9.57 8.50
C LEU A 185 6.26 10.88 9.04
N GLY A 186 6.79 11.40 10.15
CA GLY A 186 6.27 12.61 10.79
C GLY A 186 4.87 12.42 11.37
N VAL A 187 4.52 11.20 11.77
CA VAL A 187 3.23 10.86 12.38
C VAL A 187 3.41 10.49 13.85
N ALA A 188 2.40 10.77 14.68
CA ALA A 188 2.45 10.41 16.08
C ALA A 188 2.53 8.88 16.26
N ALA A 189 3.31 8.43 17.25
CA ALA A 189 3.61 7.01 17.46
C ALA A 189 2.34 6.18 17.76
N ASP A 190 1.40 6.74 18.52
CA ASP A 190 0.09 6.15 18.79
C ASP A 190 -0.76 5.88 17.53
N ARG A 191 -0.44 6.53 16.41
CA ARG A 191 -1.07 6.29 15.10
C ARG A 191 -0.43 5.13 14.34
N ILE A 192 0.60 4.46 14.85
CA ILE A 192 1.29 3.35 14.17
C ILE A 192 1.09 2.05 14.97
N GLY A 193 0.36 1.09 14.39
CA GLY A 193 0.25 -0.27 14.90
C GLY A 193 1.35 -1.17 14.35
N ALA A 194 1.62 -2.27 15.04
CA ALA A 194 2.59 -3.26 14.59
C ALA A 194 2.16 -3.97 13.28
N ASP A 195 0.87 -3.92 12.94
CA ASP A 195 0.34 -4.49 11.70
C ASP A 195 0.05 -3.45 10.61
N ASP A 196 0.45 -2.19 10.83
CA ASP A 196 0.35 -1.15 9.82
C ASP A 196 1.44 -1.26 8.75
N SER A 197 1.13 -0.76 7.54
CA SER A 197 2.02 -0.76 6.38
C SER A 197 2.70 0.60 6.19
N PHE A 198 4.03 0.62 6.12
CA PHE A 198 4.85 1.80 5.90
C PHE A 198 4.39 2.63 4.70
N LEU A 199 4.10 1.95 3.59
CA LEU A 199 3.69 2.58 2.33
C LEU A 199 2.26 3.15 2.40
N GLN A 200 1.37 2.50 3.16
CA GLN A 200 0.00 2.99 3.35
C GLN A 200 -0.05 4.19 4.30
N LEU A 201 0.86 4.25 5.27
CA LEU A 201 1.04 5.39 6.18
C LEU A 201 1.76 6.60 5.53
N GLY A 202 1.99 6.56 4.21
CA GLY A 202 2.62 7.67 3.48
C GLY A 202 4.10 7.49 3.16
N GLY A 203 4.69 6.35 3.53
CA GLY A 203 6.07 6.02 3.15
C GLY A 203 6.28 6.03 1.64
N ASP A 204 7.32 6.74 1.21
CA ASP A 204 7.81 6.78 -0.16
C ASP A 204 9.27 6.30 -0.25
N SER A 205 9.87 6.40 -1.43
CA SER A 205 11.29 6.02 -1.63
C SER A 205 12.26 6.88 -0.82
N VAL A 206 11.95 8.16 -0.59
CA VAL A 206 12.80 9.07 0.21
C VAL A 206 12.68 8.74 1.69
N ALA A 207 11.47 8.53 2.18
CA ALA A 207 11.18 8.06 3.53
C ALA A 207 11.83 6.68 3.76
N ALA A 208 11.74 5.75 2.80
CA ALA A 208 12.41 4.46 2.87
C ALA A 208 13.93 4.60 3.02
N MET A 209 14.57 5.48 2.23
CA MET A 209 16.00 5.75 2.35
C MET A 209 16.37 6.37 3.70
N ARG A 210 15.55 7.29 4.21
CA ARG A 210 15.73 7.87 5.56
C ARG A 210 15.58 6.81 6.64
N LEU A 211 14.57 5.94 6.53
CA LEU A 211 14.33 4.82 7.44
C LEU A 211 15.53 3.86 7.47
N ILE A 212 16.04 3.45 6.30
CA ILE A 212 17.20 2.57 6.20
C ILE A 212 18.43 3.21 6.85
N SER A 213 18.68 4.49 6.58
CA SER A 213 19.80 5.22 7.16
C SER A 213 19.68 5.34 8.69
N ALA A 214 18.49 5.64 9.20
CA ALA A 214 18.24 5.77 10.64
C ALA A 214 18.30 4.41 11.36
N ALA A 215 17.77 3.36 10.73
CA ALA A 215 17.83 1.98 11.23
C ALA A 215 19.27 1.46 11.33
N ARG A 216 20.11 1.75 10.33
CA ARG A 216 21.54 1.41 10.38
C ARG A 216 22.24 2.02 11.59
N GLY A 217 21.88 3.26 11.97
CA GLY A 217 22.39 3.91 13.18
C GLY A 217 22.01 3.20 14.48
N ARG A 218 21.01 2.32 14.45
CA ARG A 218 20.56 1.50 15.59
C ARG A 218 20.95 0.01 15.45
N GLY A 219 21.85 -0.33 14.53
CA GLY A 219 22.28 -1.71 14.29
C GLY A 219 21.27 -2.58 13.55
N LEU A 220 20.22 -1.98 12.97
CA LEU A 220 19.21 -2.69 12.19
C LEU A 220 19.55 -2.60 10.69
N GLU A 221 19.93 -3.72 10.09
CA GLU A 221 20.26 -3.80 8.66
C GLU A 221 19.00 -3.93 7.79
N LEU A 222 18.29 -2.81 7.62
CA LEU A 222 17.19 -2.73 6.65
C LEU A 222 17.70 -2.64 5.22
N SER A 223 17.06 -3.37 4.32
CA SER A 223 17.25 -3.25 2.88
C SER A 223 16.06 -2.57 2.23
N VAL A 224 16.27 -1.97 1.06
CA VAL A 224 15.18 -1.40 0.26
C VAL A 224 14.12 -2.48 -0.05
N ALA A 225 14.55 -3.69 -0.39
CA ALA A 225 13.63 -4.81 -0.65
C ALA A 225 12.71 -5.10 0.55
N MET A 226 13.24 -5.12 1.78
CA MET A 226 12.41 -5.33 2.98
C MET A 226 11.33 -4.25 3.15
N VAL A 227 11.65 -2.98 2.84
CA VAL A 227 10.69 -1.88 2.97
C VAL A 227 9.55 -1.99 1.96
N PHE A 228 9.80 -2.51 0.76
CA PHE A 228 8.78 -2.59 -0.29
C PHE A 228 8.06 -3.95 -0.38
N ASP A 229 8.75 -5.05 -0.08
CA ASP A 229 8.22 -6.42 -0.17
C ASP A 229 7.48 -6.81 1.12
N THR A 230 7.99 -6.36 2.27
CA THR A 230 7.41 -6.56 3.60
C THR A 230 7.16 -5.23 4.31
N PRO A 231 6.30 -4.34 3.78
CA PRO A 231 6.11 -3.00 4.34
C PRO A 231 5.33 -3.00 5.66
N GLN A 232 4.90 -4.13 6.19
CA GLN A 232 4.21 -4.22 7.50
C GLN A 232 5.25 -4.23 8.62
N LEU A 233 5.04 -3.43 9.67
CA LEU A 233 6.03 -3.22 10.72
C LEU A 233 6.48 -4.54 11.37
N SER A 234 5.53 -5.41 11.72
CA SER A 234 5.80 -6.70 12.35
C SER A 234 6.51 -7.70 11.45
N LEU A 235 6.16 -7.72 10.16
CA LEU A 235 6.83 -8.58 9.18
C LEU A 235 8.25 -8.07 8.89
N MET A 236 8.43 -6.75 8.86
CA MET A 236 9.74 -6.12 8.72
C MET A 236 10.64 -6.43 9.91
N ALA A 237 10.11 -6.33 11.13
CA ALA A 237 10.79 -6.71 12.35
C ALA A 237 11.20 -8.19 12.33
N ALA A 238 10.26 -9.08 12.00
CA ALA A 238 10.52 -10.51 11.91
C ALA A 238 11.57 -10.88 10.85
N SER A 239 11.61 -10.16 9.72
CA SER A 239 12.65 -10.32 8.70
C SER A 239 14.04 -9.90 9.19
N LEU A 240 14.12 -8.79 9.94
CA LEU A 240 15.36 -8.35 10.59
C LEU A 240 15.86 -9.36 11.62
N ASP A 241 14.97 -9.86 12.47
CA ASP A 241 15.31 -10.84 13.50
C ASP A 241 15.84 -12.14 12.88
N LYS A 242 15.23 -12.59 11.77
CA LYS A 242 15.73 -13.74 11.01
C LYS A 242 17.13 -13.52 10.47
N LEU A 243 17.42 -12.35 9.90
CA LEU A 243 18.75 -12.04 9.35
C LEU A 243 19.82 -11.97 10.43
N ALA A 244 19.51 -11.35 11.58
CA ALA A 244 20.40 -11.31 12.73
C ALA A 244 20.73 -12.71 13.26
N GLY A 245 19.74 -13.60 13.35
CA GLY A 245 19.91 -14.98 13.79
C GLY A 245 20.76 -15.86 12.85
N HIS A 246 20.80 -15.57 11.55
CA HIS A 246 21.71 -16.25 10.61
C HIS A 246 23.14 -15.70 10.66
N GLY A 247 23.33 -14.44 11.07
CA GLY A 247 24.65 -13.83 11.25
C GLY A 247 25.43 -14.38 12.44
N GLU A 248 24.75 -14.68 13.55
CA GLU A 248 25.39 -15.26 14.76
C GLU A 248 25.82 -16.73 14.57
N GLN A 249 25.16 -17.50 13.70
CA GLN A 249 25.56 -18.87 13.39
C GLN A 249 26.79 -18.94 12.46
N ALA A 250 27.03 -17.91 11.65
CA ALA A 250 28.18 -17.85 10.75
C ALA A 250 29.49 -17.38 11.44
N SER A 251 29.41 -16.71 12.61
CA SER A 251 30.60 -16.24 13.33
C SER A 251 31.14 -17.22 14.39
N ALA A 252 30.47 -18.35 14.60
CA ALA A 252 30.84 -19.34 15.64
C ALA A 252 31.68 -20.52 15.13
N GLY A 253 32.12 -20.51 13.86
CA GLY A 253 32.80 -21.65 13.26
C GLY A 253 33.82 -21.30 12.19
N ASP A 254 34.86 -20.54 12.53
CA ASP A 254 36.22 -20.78 12.01
C ASP A 254 37.26 -19.95 12.81
N VAL A 255 37.72 -20.49 13.94
CA VAL A 255 39.05 -20.14 14.47
C VAL A 255 40.00 -21.28 14.09
N GLY A 256 40.15 -21.49 12.78
CA GLY A 256 41.21 -22.30 12.22
C GLY A 256 42.55 -21.62 12.47
N HIS A 257 43.37 -22.26 13.29
CA HIS A 257 44.78 -21.95 13.53
C HIS A 257 45.51 -21.51 12.25
N ALA A 258 45.88 -20.23 12.18
CA ALA A 258 46.93 -19.79 11.26
C ALA A 258 48.29 -20.16 11.87
N GLU A 259 48.87 -21.28 11.45
CA GLU A 259 50.29 -21.55 11.68
C GLU A 259 51.16 -20.70 10.72
N PRO A 260 52.29 -20.15 11.18
CA PRO A 260 53.15 -19.31 10.36
C PRO A 260 54.01 -20.14 9.40
N LEU A 261 54.06 -19.67 8.15
CA LEU A 261 54.87 -20.15 7.02
C LEU A 261 56.21 -20.80 7.40
N SER A 262 56.30 -22.13 7.27
CA SER A 262 57.55 -22.89 7.36
C SER A 262 57.69 -23.86 6.18
N LEU A 263 58.13 -23.34 5.02
CA LEU A 263 58.62 -24.08 3.84
C LEU A 263 59.56 -23.08 3.12
N LEU A 264 60.85 -23.28 2.83
CA LEU A 264 61.66 -24.47 2.61
C LEU A 264 63.13 -24.15 2.97
N ASN A 265 63.80 -25.04 3.71
CA ASN A 265 65.23 -25.25 3.52
C ASN A 265 65.56 -26.71 3.84
N SER A 266 65.67 -27.53 2.80
CA SER A 266 66.34 -28.82 2.87
C SER A 266 67.06 -29.06 1.55
N SER A 267 68.35 -28.76 1.58
CA SER A 267 69.31 -29.03 0.53
C SER A 267 69.66 -30.53 0.45
N ILE A 268 69.93 -30.99 -0.79
CA ILE A 268 70.96 -31.99 -1.20
C ILE A 268 70.54 -33.47 -1.07
N PRO A 269 70.96 -34.40 -1.98
CA PRO A 269 72.25 -34.51 -2.70
C PRO A 269 72.47 -33.63 -3.92
#